data_AF-A0A2N1D8U7-F1
#
_entry.id   AF-A0A2N1D8U7-F1
#
_cell.length_a   1.000
_cell.length_b   1.000
_cell.length_c   1.000
_cell.angle_alpha   90.00
_cell.angle_beta   90.00
_cell.angle_gamma   90.00
#
_symmetry.space_group_name_H-M   'P 1'
#
loop_
_entity.id
_entity.type
_entity.pdbx_description
1 polymer ?
#
loop_
_entity_poly.entity_id
_entity_poly.type
_entity_poly.pdbx_seq_one_letter_code
_entity_poly.pdbx_strand_id
1 'polypeptide(L)'
;MNLSVRYFVLLLGFCFYSSLSIAQTPAPLADLFADEPEFLQVDDAFQFDFAQQGDHVTLSWKIADGYYLYKKQFKTVVKQAELGMPVFPVAEQVEDEFFGLSDVFRGQLDVTYPIISSVQDGIVKIRYQGCADAGLCYPPTTKEVYLNKVGTASVAGSNQDAKKSITDSKLLAAKSSTDIPISEQFELASLLSSEQSLLITLLLFLGLGIGLAFTPCVFPMYPILSGIVIGQGKTISTSRAFTLSFVYVQGMAITYSLLGLIVASAGVQFQAWLQHPAILIGLIVLFVLLAVVMFGAYELQLPSKWQEKLNAMSNNQTRGSYFGVLVMGAISGLVASPCTTAPLTGILLFIAQSGDLVLGFSALYVLSLGMGIPLILFGITGGKLLPKAGNWMNVVKVTFGFMMLAVAIMFVERLVTHVATDFAWALLGLMTFTYFYVMNQNSPVSFFKGLRAFLIFIGLFVSAGYGYQAFNGIGHSSVQGQSNNNAIAHPEFLKVSSLEEFNQALSEANAQGQTVMLDLYADWCVACKEFEKYTFSDENVIKALSNSVLMQIDLTDSSEANLEFQKRFSVLGLPTIMFFDTQGQELDTARVTGFMRAAPFAQHINSLFAK
;
A
#
# COMPACT_ATOMS: atom_id res chain seq x y z
N MET A 1 -32.88 -19.61 20.18
CA MET A 1 -32.13 -19.74 18.92
C MET A 1 -33.14 -19.53 17.80
N ASN A 2 -33.30 -18.29 17.34
CA ASN A 2 -34.46 -17.87 16.58
C ASN A 2 -34.43 -18.45 15.16
N LEU A 3 -35.59 -18.95 14.72
CA LEU A 3 -35.84 -19.52 13.39
C LEU A 3 -35.38 -18.56 12.26
N SER A 4 -35.46 -17.25 12.52
CA SER A 4 -34.94 -16.18 11.66
C SER A 4 -33.44 -16.30 11.38
N VAL A 5 -32.61 -16.73 12.35
CA VAL A 5 -31.15 -16.86 12.18
C VAL A 5 -30.80 -18.10 11.36
N ARG A 6 -31.55 -19.20 11.47
CA ARG A 6 -31.35 -20.39 10.62
C ARG A 6 -31.78 -20.14 9.18
N TYR A 7 -32.88 -19.42 8.97
CA TYR A 7 -33.28 -18.98 7.63
C TYR A 7 -32.26 -18.00 7.05
N PHE A 8 -31.68 -17.13 7.88
CA PHE A 8 -30.62 -16.22 7.46
C PHE A 8 -29.34 -16.98 7.05
N VAL A 9 -28.93 -17.98 7.83
CA VAL A 9 -27.75 -18.82 7.53
C VAL A 9 -27.99 -19.77 6.34
N LEU A 10 -29.22 -20.28 6.16
CA LEU A 10 -29.59 -21.10 4.99
C LEU A 10 -29.77 -20.27 3.71
N LEU A 11 -30.26 -19.03 3.80
CA LEU A 11 -30.23 -18.06 2.70
C LEU A 11 -28.79 -17.71 2.31
N LEU A 12 -27.91 -17.48 3.30
CA LEU A 12 -26.47 -17.25 3.08
C LEU A 12 -25.78 -18.46 2.43
N GLY A 13 -26.18 -19.68 2.79
CA GLY A 13 -25.66 -20.91 2.21
C GLY A 13 -26.19 -21.20 0.79
N PHE A 14 -27.46 -20.88 0.50
CA PHE A 14 -28.07 -21.14 -0.81
C PHE A 14 -27.64 -20.11 -1.86
N CYS A 15 -27.38 -18.86 -1.46
CA CYS A 15 -26.77 -17.86 -2.33
C CYS A 15 -25.32 -18.19 -2.72
N PHE A 16 -24.59 -18.96 -1.90
CA PHE A 16 -23.20 -19.35 -2.16
C PHE A 16 -23.05 -20.47 -3.21
N TYR A 17 -24.13 -21.21 -3.53
CA TYR A 17 -24.08 -22.38 -4.43
C TYR A 17 -24.58 -22.11 -5.86
N SER A 18 -25.25 -20.99 -6.13
CA SER A 18 -25.86 -20.69 -7.44
C SER A 18 -25.09 -19.72 -8.33
N SER A 19 -23.92 -19.23 -7.90
CA SER A 19 -23.10 -18.27 -8.65
C SER A 19 -21.71 -18.85 -8.96
N LEU A 20 -21.72 -19.98 -9.68
CA LEU A 20 -20.59 -20.55 -10.40
C LEU A 20 -20.91 -20.42 -11.89
N SER A 21 -20.61 -19.26 -12.49
CA SER A 21 -20.31 -19.11 -13.93
C SER A 21 -20.13 -17.66 -14.36
N ILE A 22 -19.02 -17.44 -15.07
CA ILE A 22 -18.72 -16.39 -16.07
C ILE A 22 -18.34 -15.00 -15.51
N ALA A 23 -17.02 -14.82 -15.42
CA ALA A 23 -16.16 -13.74 -15.95
C ALA A 23 -16.64 -12.28 -16.05
N GLN A 24 -15.67 -11.38 -15.77
CA GLN A 24 -15.44 -10.01 -16.27
C GLN A 24 -15.70 -8.81 -15.33
N THR A 25 -14.66 -8.45 -14.55
CA THR A 25 -13.89 -7.17 -14.56
C THR A 25 -14.56 -5.80 -14.25
N PRO A 26 -13.80 -4.65 -14.20
CA PRO A 26 -13.52 -3.72 -13.09
C PRO A 26 -14.50 -2.51 -13.13
N ALA A 27 -14.93 -1.92 -12.02
CA ALA A 27 -14.32 -0.79 -11.32
C ALA A 27 -14.44 0.55 -12.06
N PRO A 28 -15.17 1.56 -11.53
CA PRO A 28 -14.52 2.83 -11.10
C PRO A 28 -15.21 3.61 -9.93
N LEU A 29 -14.42 4.22 -9.02
CA LEU A 29 -14.72 5.37 -8.13
C LEU A 29 -14.72 5.25 -6.57
N ALA A 30 -13.63 4.76 -6.01
CA ALA A 30 -12.75 5.55 -5.16
C ALA A 30 -11.75 6.27 -6.05
N ASP A 31 -12.08 7.50 -6.39
CA ASP A 31 -11.10 8.56 -6.65
C ASP A 31 -11.48 9.67 -5.68
N LEU A 32 -10.57 10.61 -5.45
CA LEU A 32 -10.59 11.71 -4.47
C LEU A 32 -9.64 11.49 -3.29
N PHE A 33 -8.37 11.26 -3.65
CA PHE A 33 -7.21 12.05 -3.20
C PHE A 33 -6.29 11.48 -2.11
N ALA A 34 -5.21 10.88 -2.59
CA ALA A 34 -3.89 10.87 -1.99
C ALA A 34 -2.90 11.57 -2.95
N ASP A 35 -2.12 12.53 -2.44
CA ASP A 35 -0.81 12.95 -2.96
C ASP A 35 0.26 12.53 -1.91
N GLU A 36 1.39 11.84 -2.14
CA GLU A 36 2.03 11.19 -3.29
C GLU A 36 3.27 10.37 -2.84
N PRO A 37 3.79 9.39 -3.62
CA PRO A 37 4.83 8.40 -3.21
C PRO A 37 6.25 8.61 -3.81
N GLU A 38 7.30 8.21 -3.07
CA GLU A 38 8.72 8.09 -3.50
C GLU A 38 9.03 6.64 -3.97
N PHE A 39 9.84 6.47 -5.02
CA PHE A 39 9.94 5.22 -5.79
C PHE A 39 11.39 4.74 -6.08
N LEU A 40 11.58 3.44 -6.35
CA LEU A 40 12.87 2.74 -6.58
C LEU A 40 13.41 2.78 -8.02
N GLN A 41 14.67 2.36 -8.23
CA GLN A 41 15.22 2.02 -9.56
C GLN A 41 14.92 0.57 -9.99
N VAL A 42 14.82 0.33 -11.30
CA VAL A 42 14.39 -0.96 -11.93
C VAL A 42 15.17 -2.18 -11.44
N ASP A 43 16.50 -2.10 -11.33
CA ASP A 43 17.34 -3.25 -10.98
C ASP A 43 17.24 -3.63 -9.50
N ASP A 44 16.88 -2.67 -8.63
CA ASP A 44 16.55 -2.91 -7.22
C ASP A 44 15.09 -3.34 -7.06
N ALA A 45 14.22 -2.84 -7.95
CA ALA A 45 12.82 -3.19 -8.04
C ALA A 45 12.60 -4.61 -8.61
N PHE A 46 13.51 -5.12 -9.44
CA PHE A 46 13.39 -6.43 -10.08
C PHE A 46 14.78 -7.06 -10.27
N GLN A 47 15.30 -7.65 -9.19
CA GLN A 47 16.61 -8.28 -9.15
C GLN A 47 16.59 -9.61 -9.92
N PHE A 48 17.40 -9.74 -10.96
CA PHE A 48 17.44 -10.91 -11.85
C PHE A 48 18.65 -11.80 -11.59
N ASP A 49 18.43 -13.11 -11.56
CA ASP A 49 19.45 -14.14 -11.44
C ASP A 49 19.12 -15.35 -12.35
N PHE A 50 20.11 -16.20 -12.64
CA PHE A 50 19.89 -17.42 -13.42
C PHE A 50 20.79 -18.56 -12.97
N ALA A 51 20.26 -19.79 -13.03
CA ALA A 51 21.01 -20.99 -12.71
C ALA A 51 20.73 -22.10 -13.74
N GLN A 52 21.80 -22.70 -14.24
CA GLN A 52 21.72 -23.85 -15.13
C GLN A 52 22.09 -25.12 -14.36
N GLN A 53 21.21 -26.12 -14.34
CA GLN A 53 21.42 -27.40 -13.69
C GLN A 53 21.22 -28.53 -14.70
N GLY A 54 22.32 -29.09 -15.21
CA GLY A 54 22.25 -30.13 -16.23
C GLY A 54 21.49 -29.62 -17.46
N ASP A 55 20.56 -30.42 -17.96
CA ASP A 55 19.73 -30.16 -19.15
C ASP A 55 18.66 -29.10 -18.95
N HIS A 56 18.52 -28.43 -17.81
CA HIS A 56 17.53 -27.37 -17.61
C HIS A 56 18.18 -26.05 -17.17
N VAL A 57 17.66 -24.92 -17.66
CA VAL A 57 18.02 -23.58 -17.19
C VAL A 57 16.82 -22.95 -16.52
N THR A 58 17.02 -22.50 -15.30
CA THR A 58 16.02 -21.79 -14.51
C THR A 58 16.43 -20.33 -14.43
N LEU A 59 15.52 -19.47 -14.88
CA LEU A 59 15.66 -18.03 -14.84
C LEU A 59 14.82 -17.50 -13.70
N SER A 60 15.41 -16.66 -12.87
CA SER A 60 14.86 -16.29 -11.57
C SER A 60 14.80 -14.77 -11.44
N TRP A 61 13.63 -14.23 -11.15
CA TRP A 61 13.44 -12.82 -10.84
C TRP A 61 12.97 -12.67 -9.42
N LYS A 62 13.48 -11.65 -8.75
CA LYS A 62 13.10 -11.28 -7.41
C LYS A 62 12.64 -9.83 -7.41
N ILE A 63 11.33 -9.69 -7.29
CA ILE A 63 10.56 -8.49 -7.52
C ILE A 63 10.37 -7.80 -6.17
N ALA A 64 10.79 -6.54 -6.10
CA ALA A 64 10.54 -5.63 -5.01
C ALA A 64 9.07 -5.28 -4.94
N ASP A 65 8.80 -4.46 -3.96
CA ASP A 65 7.52 -4.45 -3.35
C ASP A 65 6.99 -3.01 -3.29
N GLY A 66 5.68 -2.87 -3.33
CA GLY A 66 5.08 -1.88 -4.19
C GLY A 66 5.34 -2.10 -5.67
N TYR A 67 5.81 -3.27 -6.16
CA TYR A 67 6.07 -3.53 -7.57
C TYR A 67 5.64 -4.94 -8.03
N TYR A 68 5.43 -5.14 -9.33
CA TYR A 68 4.99 -6.43 -9.87
C TYR A 68 5.32 -6.61 -11.33
N LEU A 69 5.59 -7.86 -11.76
CA LEU A 69 5.87 -8.18 -13.16
C LEU A 69 4.66 -8.77 -13.90
N TYR A 70 4.40 -8.41 -15.16
CA TYR A 70 3.27 -8.99 -15.91
C TYR A 70 3.64 -10.29 -16.63
N LYS A 71 2.87 -11.37 -16.43
CA LYS A 71 3.07 -12.66 -17.13
C LYS A 71 2.97 -12.55 -18.64
N LYS A 72 2.00 -11.79 -19.13
CA LYS A 72 1.78 -11.57 -20.58
C LYS A 72 2.94 -10.82 -21.26
N GLN A 73 3.85 -10.24 -20.46
CA GLN A 73 4.96 -9.42 -20.93
C GLN A 73 6.30 -10.17 -20.98
N PHE A 74 6.34 -11.46 -20.64
CA PHE A 74 7.52 -12.32 -20.81
C PHE A 74 7.67 -12.75 -22.28
N LYS A 75 8.77 -12.35 -22.95
CA LYS A 75 9.13 -12.81 -24.31
C LYS A 75 10.58 -13.29 -24.35
N THR A 76 10.83 -14.43 -25.03
CA THR A 76 12.16 -15.06 -25.13
C THR A 76 12.63 -15.24 -26.57
N VAL A 77 13.88 -14.89 -26.87
CA VAL A 77 14.54 -15.11 -28.17
C VAL A 77 15.89 -15.81 -27.95
N VAL A 78 16.14 -16.91 -28.68
CA VAL A 78 17.33 -17.76 -28.48
C VAL A 78 18.20 -17.79 -29.73
N LYS A 79 19.53 -17.80 -29.57
CA LYS A 79 20.51 -17.93 -30.65
C LYS A 79 21.58 -18.96 -30.27
N GLN A 80 21.83 -19.94 -31.17
CA GLN A 80 22.79 -21.03 -30.97
C GLN A 80 22.50 -21.97 -29.77
N ALA A 81 21.25 -22.00 -29.30
CA ALA A 81 20.73 -22.98 -28.36
C ALA A 81 19.27 -23.29 -28.70
N GLU A 82 18.76 -24.43 -28.25
CA GLU A 82 17.37 -24.85 -28.46
C GLU A 82 16.72 -25.18 -27.11
N LEU A 83 15.65 -24.45 -26.78
CA LEU A 83 14.91 -24.57 -25.53
C LEU A 83 13.50 -25.12 -25.79
N GLY A 84 13.00 -25.95 -24.89
CA GLY A 84 11.60 -26.39 -24.88
C GLY A 84 10.68 -25.37 -24.19
N MET A 85 9.40 -25.73 -24.05
CA MET A 85 8.37 -24.82 -23.53
C MET A 85 8.67 -24.39 -22.08
N PRO A 86 8.58 -23.08 -21.77
CA PRO A 86 8.72 -22.61 -20.40
C PRO A 86 7.66 -23.20 -19.49
N VAL A 87 8.11 -23.70 -18.36
CA VAL A 87 7.22 -24.05 -17.27
C VAL A 87 7.12 -22.82 -16.38
N PHE A 88 6.07 -22.03 -16.63
CA PHE A 88 5.71 -20.96 -15.73
C PHE A 88 5.04 -21.55 -14.49
N PRO A 89 5.39 -21.04 -13.31
CA PRO A 89 4.65 -21.34 -12.11
C PRO A 89 3.26 -20.71 -12.21
N VAL A 90 2.39 -21.11 -11.28
CA VAL A 90 1.02 -20.60 -11.24
C VAL A 90 1.05 -19.08 -11.02
N ALA A 91 0.46 -18.33 -11.94
CA ALA A 91 0.44 -16.87 -11.90
C ALA A 91 -0.74 -16.34 -11.07
N GLU A 92 -0.61 -15.11 -10.57
CA GLU A 92 -1.67 -14.43 -9.85
C GLU A 92 -2.31 -13.36 -10.73
N GLN A 93 -3.57 -13.02 -10.52
CA GLN A 93 -4.26 -11.99 -11.29
C GLN A 93 -4.41 -10.71 -10.47
N VAL A 94 -4.00 -9.58 -11.03
CA VAL A 94 -4.20 -8.24 -10.47
C VAL A 94 -5.12 -7.44 -11.39
N GLU A 95 -6.03 -6.67 -10.81
CA GLU A 95 -6.96 -5.81 -11.52
C GLU A 95 -6.51 -4.35 -11.43
N ASP A 96 -6.17 -3.78 -12.58
CA ASP A 96 -5.57 -2.45 -12.77
C ASP A 96 -6.63 -1.44 -13.27
N GLU A 97 -6.60 -0.19 -12.79
CA GLU A 97 -7.66 0.81 -13.07
C GLU A 97 -7.79 1.22 -14.55
N PHE A 98 -6.88 0.81 -15.45
CA PHE A 98 -7.12 0.83 -16.90
C PHE A 98 -6.82 -0.48 -17.67
N PHE A 99 -5.99 -1.41 -17.16
CA PHE A 99 -5.71 -2.68 -17.88
C PHE A 99 -6.60 -3.87 -17.48
N GLY A 100 -7.45 -3.72 -16.46
CA GLY A 100 -8.31 -4.79 -15.97
C GLY A 100 -7.53 -6.01 -15.45
N LEU A 101 -8.17 -7.17 -15.33
CA LEU A 101 -7.56 -8.39 -14.81
C LEU A 101 -6.40 -8.90 -15.69
N SER A 102 -5.17 -8.81 -15.19
CA SER A 102 -3.96 -9.29 -15.84
C SER A 102 -3.22 -10.30 -14.96
N ASP A 103 -2.74 -11.40 -15.56
CA ASP A 103 -1.83 -12.33 -14.90
C ASP A 103 -0.49 -11.63 -14.65
N VAL A 104 -0.10 -11.51 -13.39
CA VAL A 104 1.16 -10.95 -12.91
C VAL A 104 1.88 -11.97 -12.04
N PHE A 105 3.18 -11.75 -11.94
CA PHE A 105 4.08 -12.43 -11.05
C PHE A 105 4.62 -11.37 -10.10
N ARG A 106 4.51 -11.65 -8.81
CA ARG A 106 5.02 -10.82 -7.73
C ARG A 106 5.95 -11.70 -6.92
N GLY A 107 6.88 -11.09 -6.18
CA GLY A 107 7.83 -11.84 -5.38
C GLY A 107 8.88 -12.55 -6.24
N GLN A 108 8.97 -13.88 -6.18
CA GLN A 108 10.00 -14.62 -6.89
C GLN A 108 9.41 -15.43 -8.03
N LEU A 109 9.90 -15.17 -9.23
CA LEU A 109 9.48 -15.85 -10.44
C LEU A 109 10.63 -16.72 -10.95
N ASP A 110 10.45 -18.02 -10.85
CA ASP A 110 11.36 -18.99 -11.42
C ASP A 110 10.71 -19.62 -12.64
N VAL A 111 11.29 -19.38 -13.81
CA VAL A 111 10.82 -19.95 -15.07
C VAL A 111 11.86 -20.96 -15.54
N THR A 112 11.48 -22.23 -15.54
CA THR A 112 12.36 -23.31 -15.98
C THR A 112 12.13 -23.60 -17.45
N TYR A 113 13.23 -23.58 -18.21
CA TYR A 113 13.28 -23.97 -19.61
C TYR A 113 14.10 -25.25 -19.73
N PRO A 114 13.53 -26.33 -20.29
CA PRO A 114 14.33 -27.49 -20.62
C PRO A 114 15.24 -27.16 -21.82
N ILE A 115 16.55 -27.38 -21.66
CA ILE A 115 17.59 -27.16 -22.67
C ILE A 115 17.74 -28.45 -23.48
N ILE A 116 17.27 -28.40 -24.73
CA ILE A 116 17.33 -29.55 -25.64
C ILE A 116 18.75 -29.68 -26.20
N SER A 117 19.40 -28.56 -26.54
CA SER A 117 20.82 -28.50 -26.87
C SER A 117 21.40 -27.09 -26.70
N SER A 118 22.64 -26.98 -26.20
CA SER A 118 23.36 -25.70 -26.13
C SER A 118 24.84 -25.88 -26.39
N VAL A 119 25.38 -25.08 -27.33
CA VAL A 119 26.84 -24.94 -27.51
C VAL A 119 27.40 -24.00 -26.44
N GLN A 120 28.73 -24.01 -26.24
CA GLN A 120 29.36 -23.14 -25.25
C GLN A 120 29.17 -21.68 -25.68
N ASP A 121 28.67 -20.84 -24.77
CA ASP A 121 28.31 -19.43 -24.99
C ASP A 121 27.06 -19.19 -25.87
N GLY A 122 26.14 -20.16 -25.97
CA GLY A 122 24.81 -19.94 -26.54
C GLY A 122 24.02 -18.89 -25.75
N ILE A 123 23.24 -18.03 -26.43
CA ILE A 123 22.63 -16.83 -25.83
C ILE A 123 21.11 -16.94 -25.79
N VAL A 124 20.53 -16.67 -24.63
CA VAL A 124 19.09 -16.53 -24.39
C VAL A 124 18.80 -15.10 -23.95
N LYS A 125 17.91 -14.40 -24.64
CA LYS A 125 17.44 -13.05 -24.24
C LYS A 125 16.01 -13.13 -23.72
N ILE A 126 15.75 -12.53 -22.54
CA ILE A 126 14.44 -12.55 -21.89
C ILE A 126 14.02 -11.15 -21.48
N ARG A 127 12.79 -10.79 -21.83
CA ARG A 127 12.17 -9.47 -21.70
C ARG A 127 10.97 -9.50 -20.73
N TYR A 128 10.81 -8.53 -19.79
CA TYR A 128 9.75 -8.51 -18.74
C TYR A 128 9.35 -7.11 -18.20
N GLN A 129 8.10 -6.86 -17.78
CA GLN A 129 7.65 -5.59 -17.09
C GLN A 129 7.77 -5.71 -15.64
N GLY A 130 7.90 -4.58 -14.94
CA GLY A 130 7.01 -4.41 -13.80
C GLY A 130 6.56 -3.00 -13.51
N CYS A 131 5.62 -2.84 -12.60
CA CYS A 131 5.00 -1.57 -12.28
C CYS A 131 4.86 -1.42 -10.79
N ALA A 132 4.91 -0.18 -10.28
CA ALA A 132 4.67 0.06 -8.87
C ALA A 132 3.19 -0.12 -8.52
N ASP A 133 2.84 -0.07 -7.25
CA ASP A 133 1.45 -0.03 -6.80
C ASP A 133 1.02 1.40 -6.42
N ALA A 134 1.94 2.38 -6.47
CA ALA A 134 1.73 3.76 -5.98
C ALA A 134 1.60 4.86 -7.07
N GLY A 135 1.97 4.55 -8.32
CA GLY A 135 1.59 5.28 -9.53
C GLY A 135 2.59 5.13 -10.70
N LEU A 136 3.83 4.72 -10.40
CA LEU A 136 4.92 4.56 -11.37
C LEU A 136 5.10 3.20 -12.04
N CYS A 137 4.93 3.09 -13.36
CA CYS A 137 5.41 1.89 -14.04
C CYS A 137 6.88 1.95 -14.31
N TYR A 138 7.53 0.79 -14.19
CA TYR A 138 8.84 0.57 -14.77
C TYR A 138 8.69 0.09 -16.18
N PRO A 139 9.80 -0.03 -16.88
CA PRO A 139 9.71 -0.41 -18.23
C PRO A 139 10.45 -1.75 -18.50
N PRO A 140 10.41 -2.24 -19.72
CA PRO A 140 10.31 -3.68 -19.99
C PRO A 140 11.58 -4.43 -20.21
N THR A 141 12.16 -4.87 -19.11
CA THR A 141 13.57 -5.11 -18.97
C THR A 141 14.03 -6.34 -19.73
N THR A 142 15.02 -6.18 -20.62
CA THR A 142 15.68 -7.31 -21.30
C THR A 142 16.99 -7.65 -20.61
N LYS A 143 17.16 -8.93 -20.27
CA LYS A 143 18.37 -9.52 -19.68
C LYS A 143 18.91 -10.60 -20.63
N GLU A 144 20.24 -10.69 -20.74
CA GLU A 144 20.92 -11.69 -21.55
C GLU A 144 21.55 -12.75 -20.65
N VAL A 145 21.36 -14.02 -21.00
CA VAL A 145 21.90 -15.17 -20.28
C VAL A 145 22.73 -16.01 -21.22
N TYR A 146 23.97 -16.30 -20.81
CA TYR A 146 24.88 -17.19 -21.53
C TYR A 146 24.77 -18.59 -20.93
N LEU A 147 24.52 -19.58 -21.79
CA LEU A 147 24.38 -20.97 -21.38
C LEU A 147 25.72 -21.69 -21.46
N ASN A 148 26.02 -22.42 -20.39
CA ASN A 148 27.11 -23.36 -20.36
C ASN A 148 26.79 -24.54 -21.29
N LYS A 149 27.85 -25.14 -21.84
CA LYS A 149 27.72 -26.32 -22.69
C LYS A 149 27.18 -27.46 -21.84
N VAL A 150 25.90 -27.72 -22.04
CA VAL A 150 25.20 -28.80 -21.38
C VAL A 150 25.07 -29.91 -22.40
N GLY A 151 25.68 -31.01 -21.99
CA GLY A 151 26.76 -31.60 -22.78
C GLY A 151 28.10 -30.83 -22.63
N THR A 152 28.99 -31.25 -21.74
CA THR A 152 30.43 -30.84 -21.58
C THR A 152 30.88 -29.38 -21.84
N ALA A 153 30.95 -28.52 -20.82
CA ALA A 153 32.17 -27.72 -20.47
C ALA A 153 32.04 -26.94 -19.15
N SER A 154 33.15 -26.88 -18.39
CA SER A 154 33.32 -26.48 -16.98
C SER A 154 34.37 -25.38 -16.86
N VAL A 155 34.26 -24.42 -15.91
CA VAL A 155 35.42 -23.69 -15.33
C VAL A 155 35.13 -23.18 -13.90
N ALA A 156 36.18 -23.21 -13.05
CA ALA A 156 36.26 -22.80 -11.66
C ALA A 156 37.15 -21.55 -11.44
N GLY A 157 36.89 -20.80 -10.35
CA GLY A 157 37.92 -20.39 -9.36
C GLY A 157 38.56 -18.99 -9.37
N SER A 158 38.30 -18.23 -8.27
CA SER A 158 39.30 -17.74 -7.27
C SER A 158 39.74 -16.25 -7.20
N ASN A 159 39.43 -15.65 -6.01
CA ASN A 159 40.21 -14.78 -5.09
C ASN A 159 40.52 -13.29 -5.41
N GLN A 160 40.00 -12.33 -4.60
CA GLN A 160 40.60 -11.63 -3.41
C GLN A 160 41.80 -10.73 -3.76
N ASP A 161 42.06 -9.52 -3.25
CA ASP A 161 41.59 -8.68 -2.13
C ASP A 161 42.25 -7.28 -2.31
N ALA A 162 41.72 -6.19 -1.73
CA ALA A 162 42.48 -5.19 -0.94
C ALA A 162 41.71 -3.89 -0.59
N LYS A 163 41.47 -3.72 0.71
CA LYS A 163 41.12 -2.48 1.45
C LYS A 163 42.22 -1.40 1.39
N LYS A 164 41.87 -0.11 1.49
CA LYS A 164 42.01 0.69 2.74
C LYS A 164 41.47 2.14 2.63
N SER A 165 40.98 2.59 3.79
CA SER A 165 40.29 3.83 4.18
C SER A 165 41.24 5.03 4.42
N ILE A 166 40.73 6.28 4.38
CA ILE A 166 40.51 7.17 5.57
C ILE A 166 39.94 8.55 5.16
N THR A 167 39.03 8.97 6.02
CA THR A 167 38.15 10.14 6.18
C THR A 167 38.83 11.53 6.29
N ASP A 168 38.05 12.57 5.95
CA ASP A 168 37.67 13.75 6.75
C ASP A 168 37.86 15.12 6.07
N SER A 169 36.74 15.81 5.82
CA SER A 169 36.53 17.19 6.29
C SER A 169 35.10 17.66 6.03
N LYS A 170 34.44 18.04 7.12
CA LYS A 170 33.09 18.59 7.22
C LYS A 170 33.16 20.12 7.29
N LEU A 171 32.11 20.75 6.77
CA LEU A 171 31.53 22.05 7.15
C LEU A 171 32.10 23.34 6.52
N LEU A 172 31.26 24.00 5.70
CA LEU A 172 30.73 25.36 5.92
C LEU A 172 30.00 25.88 4.67
N ALA A 173 28.67 25.92 4.69
CA ALA A 173 27.88 27.00 4.08
C ALA A 173 26.41 26.87 4.50
N ALA A 174 25.99 27.66 5.48
CA ALA A 174 24.60 27.93 5.79
C ALA A 174 24.29 29.38 5.36
N LYS A 175 23.25 29.60 4.54
CA LYS A 175 22.17 30.59 4.76
C LYS A 175 21.23 30.78 3.56
N SER A 176 19.95 30.90 3.92
CA SER A 176 18.84 31.68 3.29
C SER A 176 17.88 31.01 2.30
N SER A 177 16.69 30.72 2.86
CA SER A 177 15.31 31.08 2.44
C SER A 177 14.76 30.66 1.07
N THR A 178 13.65 29.91 1.04
CA THR A 178 12.26 30.35 0.71
C THR A 178 11.33 29.11 0.79
N ASP A 179 10.18 29.24 1.47
CA ASP A 179 9.20 28.15 1.70
C ASP A 179 8.61 27.57 0.40
N ILE A 180 8.65 26.24 0.29
CA ILE A 180 8.01 25.41 -0.75
C ILE A 180 7.10 24.41 -0.02
N PRO A 181 5.82 24.22 -0.42
CA PRO A 181 4.93 23.28 0.26
C PRO A 181 5.30 21.82 -0.08
N ILE A 182 5.35 20.96 0.94
CA ILE A 182 5.84 19.56 0.92
C ILE A 182 4.69 18.64 1.38
N SER A 183 4.66 17.37 0.94
CA SER A 183 3.61 16.38 1.31
C SER A 183 3.65 16.01 2.81
N GLU A 184 2.53 15.67 3.45
CA GLU A 184 2.48 15.50 4.93
C GLU A 184 3.41 14.40 5.49
N GLN A 185 3.70 13.36 4.70
CA GLN A 185 4.71 12.34 5.06
C GLN A 185 6.13 12.89 5.00
N PHE A 186 6.42 13.77 4.02
CA PHE A 186 7.66 14.53 3.94
C PHE A 186 7.70 15.70 4.92
N GLU A 187 6.56 16.27 5.32
CA GLU A 187 6.47 17.30 6.35
C GLU A 187 6.85 16.68 7.70
N LEU A 188 6.32 15.50 8.03
CA LEU A 188 6.72 14.75 9.21
C LEU A 188 8.21 14.34 9.13
N ALA A 189 8.67 13.81 7.99
CA ALA A 189 10.09 13.47 7.80
C ALA A 189 11.00 14.70 7.87
N SER A 190 10.55 15.87 7.39
CA SER A 190 11.30 17.13 7.40
C SER A 190 11.33 17.81 8.78
N LEU A 191 10.23 17.71 9.54
CA LEU A 191 10.17 18.07 10.96
C LEU A 191 11.14 17.19 11.77
N LEU A 192 11.25 15.91 11.42
CA LEU A 192 12.16 14.94 12.02
C LEU A 192 13.63 15.09 11.58
N SER A 193 13.90 15.64 10.39
CA SER A 193 15.24 15.88 9.86
C SER A 193 15.80 17.27 10.18
N SER A 194 14.97 18.18 10.71
CA SER A 194 15.46 19.43 11.29
C SER A 194 16.47 19.11 12.41
N GLU A 195 17.52 19.92 12.60
CA GLU A 195 18.59 19.73 13.61
C GLU A 195 18.10 19.81 15.08
N GLN A 196 16.89 19.32 15.37
CA GLN A 196 16.30 19.27 16.69
C GLN A 196 16.84 18.07 17.46
N SER A 197 17.04 18.27 18.76
CA SER A 197 17.57 17.26 19.68
C SER A 197 16.77 15.96 19.58
N LEU A 198 17.46 14.81 19.55
CA LEU A 198 16.92 13.44 19.60
C LEU A 198 15.72 13.29 20.56
N LEU A 199 15.73 14.02 21.69
CA LEU A 199 14.68 14.03 22.69
C LEU A 199 13.31 14.55 22.18
N ILE A 200 13.29 15.56 21.30
CA ILE A 200 12.06 16.13 20.72
C ILE A 200 11.45 15.14 19.73
N THR A 201 12.27 14.55 18.86
CA THR A 201 11.86 13.46 17.96
C THR A 201 11.25 12.29 18.74
N LEU A 202 11.90 11.87 19.83
CA LEU A 202 11.38 10.83 20.71
C LEU A 202 10.03 11.20 21.34
N LEU A 203 9.86 12.46 21.76
CA LEU A 203 8.64 12.95 22.40
C LEU A 203 7.48 13.08 21.39
N LEU A 204 7.78 13.47 20.16
CA LEU A 204 6.83 13.48 19.05
C LEU A 204 6.31 12.06 18.78
N PHE A 205 7.21 11.07 18.66
CA PHE A 205 6.83 9.67 18.47
C PHE A 205 6.04 9.09 19.64
N LEU A 206 6.37 9.50 20.87
CA LEU A 206 5.57 9.15 22.03
C LEU A 206 4.14 9.69 21.90
N GLY A 207 3.98 10.95 21.48
CA GLY A 207 2.67 11.57 21.23
C GLY A 207 1.88 10.89 20.12
N LEU A 208 2.55 10.57 19.02
CA LEU A 208 1.97 9.84 17.88
C LEU A 208 1.51 8.43 18.31
N GLY A 209 2.32 7.73 19.10
CA GLY A 209 1.97 6.45 19.72
C GLY A 209 0.73 6.54 20.62
N ILE A 210 0.60 7.60 21.42
CA ILE A 210 -0.59 7.83 22.24
C ILE A 210 -1.83 8.03 21.36
N GLY A 211 -1.71 8.79 20.26
CA GLY A 211 -2.79 8.95 19.28
C GLY A 211 -3.21 7.62 18.65
N LEU A 212 -2.23 6.78 18.29
CA LEU A 212 -2.47 5.47 17.69
C LEU A 212 -3.09 4.46 18.66
N ALA A 213 -2.99 4.66 19.98
CA ALA A 213 -3.69 3.82 20.94
C ALA A 213 -5.23 3.87 20.77
N PHE A 214 -5.76 4.92 20.14
CA PHE A 214 -7.18 5.08 19.84
C PHE A 214 -7.60 4.47 18.50
N THR A 215 -6.70 3.74 17.83
CA THR A 215 -7.00 3.02 16.59
C THR A 215 -7.89 1.80 16.84
N PRO A 216 -8.70 1.40 15.85
CA PRO A 216 -9.64 0.28 16.02
C PRO A 216 -8.94 -1.02 16.42
N CYS A 217 -7.66 -1.20 16.05
CA CYS A 217 -6.92 -2.45 16.25
C CYS A 217 -6.34 -2.62 17.65
N VAL A 218 -6.15 -1.54 18.42
CA VAL A 218 -5.64 -1.60 19.80
C VAL A 218 -6.78 -1.78 20.81
N PHE A 219 -7.99 -1.32 20.49
CA PHE A 219 -9.16 -1.44 21.37
C PHE A 219 -9.57 -2.90 21.72
N PRO A 220 -9.56 -3.87 20.79
CA PRO A 220 -9.83 -5.29 21.09
C PRO A 220 -8.87 -5.92 22.11
N MET A 221 -7.70 -5.32 22.31
CA MET A 221 -6.69 -5.77 23.27
C MET A 221 -7.07 -5.38 24.71
N TYR A 222 -7.86 -4.32 24.86
CA TYR A 222 -8.27 -3.79 26.14
C TYR A 222 -9.07 -4.82 26.97
N PRO A 223 -10.10 -5.51 26.43
CA PRO A 223 -10.76 -6.60 27.15
C PRO A 223 -9.84 -7.75 27.53
N ILE A 224 -8.82 -8.06 26.72
CA ILE A 224 -7.85 -9.13 27.01
C ILE A 224 -7.02 -8.75 28.24
N LEU A 225 -6.47 -7.53 28.25
CA LEU A 225 -5.65 -7.00 29.33
C LEU A 225 -6.49 -6.81 30.61
N SER A 226 -7.70 -6.30 30.46
CA SER A 226 -8.69 -6.20 31.54
C SER A 226 -9.07 -7.58 32.08
N GLY A 227 -9.26 -8.59 31.23
CA GLY A 227 -9.54 -9.97 31.64
C GLY A 227 -8.37 -10.63 32.37
N ILE A 228 -7.13 -10.36 31.96
CA ILE A 228 -5.91 -10.84 32.63
C ILE A 228 -5.75 -10.18 34.01
N VAL A 229 -6.03 -8.87 34.12
CA VAL A 229 -5.86 -8.09 35.37
C VAL A 229 -7.04 -8.32 36.33
N ILE A 230 -8.29 -8.38 35.85
CA ILE A 230 -9.48 -8.55 36.68
C ILE A 230 -9.76 -10.03 37.00
N GLY A 231 -9.36 -10.95 36.13
CA GLY A 231 -9.56 -12.39 36.28
C GLY A 231 -8.78 -13.05 37.44
N GLN A 232 -7.87 -12.35 38.13
CA GLN A 232 -7.11 -12.90 39.25
C GLN A 232 -7.76 -12.76 40.64
N GLY A 233 -9.03 -12.33 40.73
CA GLY A 233 -9.79 -12.31 41.98
C GLY A 233 -9.70 -11.00 42.77
N LYS A 234 -10.46 -10.94 43.88
CA LYS A 234 -10.72 -9.71 44.64
C LYS A 234 -9.43 -9.16 45.28
N THR A 235 -9.02 -8.00 44.78
CA THR A 235 -7.88 -7.13 45.17
C THR A 235 -6.50 -7.50 44.63
N ILE A 236 -6.29 -7.32 43.32
CA ILE A 236 -4.94 -7.07 42.80
C ILE A 236 -4.41 -5.73 43.37
N SER A 237 -3.15 -5.70 43.81
CA SER A 237 -2.47 -4.44 44.16
C SER A 237 -2.17 -3.63 42.89
N THR A 238 -2.37 -2.31 42.93
CA THR A 238 -2.11 -1.41 41.80
C THR A 238 -0.69 -1.57 41.23
N SER A 239 0.29 -1.88 42.08
CA SER A 239 1.67 -2.17 41.68
C SER A 239 1.78 -3.42 40.81
N ARG A 240 1.05 -4.50 41.13
CA ARG A 240 1.08 -5.73 40.32
C ARG A 240 0.36 -5.56 38.99
N ALA A 241 -0.74 -4.81 38.96
CA ALA A 241 -1.42 -4.44 37.71
C ALA A 241 -0.52 -3.61 36.78
N PHE A 242 0.25 -2.66 37.36
CA PHE A 242 1.27 -1.90 36.63
C PHE A 242 2.35 -2.81 36.05
N THR A 243 2.96 -3.69 36.86
CA THR A 243 4.05 -4.55 36.38
C THR A 243 3.59 -5.50 35.28
N LEU A 244 2.40 -6.08 35.39
CA LEU A 244 1.85 -6.95 34.33
C LEU A 244 1.57 -6.16 33.04
N SER A 245 0.98 -4.97 33.14
CA SER A 245 0.70 -4.12 31.98
C SER A 245 2.00 -3.62 31.33
N PHE A 246 3.02 -3.29 32.13
CA PHE A 246 4.33 -2.91 31.65
C PHE A 246 5.00 -4.06 30.89
N VAL A 247 5.02 -5.27 31.46
CA VAL A 247 5.58 -6.46 30.80
C VAL A 247 4.85 -6.80 29.49
N TYR A 248 3.53 -6.59 29.43
CA TYR A 248 2.76 -6.71 28.19
C TYR A 248 3.21 -5.71 27.12
N VAL A 249 3.34 -4.44 27.49
CA VAL A 249 3.78 -3.36 26.59
C VAL A 249 5.23 -3.60 26.13
N GLN A 250 6.10 -4.12 26.98
CA GLN A 250 7.45 -4.51 26.59
C GLN A 250 7.47 -5.61 25.53
N GLY A 251 6.56 -6.60 25.64
CA GLY A 251 6.38 -7.61 24.61
C GLY A 251 6.03 -6.99 23.25
N MET A 252 5.06 -6.06 23.23
CA MET A 252 4.68 -5.33 22.01
C MET A 252 5.81 -4.46 21.47
N ALA A 253 6.48 -3.70 22.33
CA ALA A 253 7.54 -2.77 21.93
C ALA A 253 8.74 -3.51 21.31
N ILE A 254 9.16 -4.61 21.91
CA ILE A 254 10.24 -5.43 21.35
C ILE A 254 9.83 -6.00 19.99
N THR A 255 8.59 -6.49 19.84
CA THR A 255 8.13 -7.01 18.54
C THR A 255 8.06 -5.93 17.46
N TYR A 256 7.55 -4.75 17.76
CA TYR A 256 7.47 -3.66 16.79
C TYR A 256 8.83 -3.09 16.40
N SER A 257 9.74 -2.94 17.36
CA SER A 257 11.09 -2.48 17.05
C SER A 257 11.89 -3.52 16.25
N LEU A 258 11.73 -4.82 16.54
CA LEU A 258 12.35 -5.88 15.75
C LEU A 258 11.77 -5.98 14.34
N LEU A 259 10.43 -5.96 14.22
CA LEU A 259 9.77 -5.98 12.91
C LEU A 259 10.15 -4.76 12.08
N GLY A 260 10.17 -3.57 12.68
CA GLY A 260 10.56 -2.36 11.98
C GLY A 260 12.04 -2.33 11.58
N LEU A 261 12.95 -2.91 12.37
CA LEU A 261 14.35 -3.11 11.96
C LEU A 261 14.47 -4.07 10.78
N ILE A 262 13.73 -5.19 10.80
CA ILE A 262 13.73 -6.17 9.72
C ILE A 262 13.23 -5.50 8.43
N VAL A 263 12.11 -4.78 8.51
CA VAL A 263 11.54 -4.06 7.36
C VAL A 263 12.47 -2.94 6.88
N ALA A 264 13.08 -2.15 7.77
CA ALA A 264 14.05 -1.12 7.40
C ALA A 264 15.27 -1.71 6.67
N SER A 265 15.75 -2.88 7.11
CA SER A 265 16.89 -3.55 6.48
C SER A 265 16.58 -4.22 5.14
N ALA A 266 15.31 -4.54 4.91
CA ALA A 266 14.85 -5.18 3.67
C ALA A 266 14.28 -4.19 2.65
N GLY A 267 14.02 -2.95 3.07
CA GLY A 267 13.57 -1.84 2.23
C GLY A 267 12.13 -2.00 1.74
N VAL A 268 11.78 -1.15 0.78
CA VAL A 268 10.70 -1.31 -0.20
C VAL A 268 10.34 -2.75 -0.57
N GLN A 269 11.26 -3.72 -0.60
CA GLN A 269 11.04 -5.15 -0.88
C GLN A 269 10.09 -5.89 0.11
N PHE A 270 9.56 -5.22 1.15
CA PHE A 270 8.55 -5.77 2.09
C PHE A 270 7.12 -5.22 1.91
N GLN A 271 6.93 -4.17 1.11
CA GLN A 271 5.65 -3.47 0.93
C GLN A 271 4.64 -4.09 -0.10
N ALA A 272 5.04 -4.75 -1.20
CA ALA A 272 4.18 -5.48 -2.16
C ALA A 272 3.92 -6.91 -1.75
N TRP A 273 4.69 -7.49 -0.84
CA TRP A 273 4.41 -8.76 -0.23
C TRP A 273 3.18 -8.55 0.63
N LEU A 274 3.14 -7.46 1.40
CA LEU A 274 1.93 -7.01 2.08
C LEU A 274 0.79 -6.55 1.14
N GLN A 275 1.08 -6.17 -0.11
CA GLN A 275 0.05 -5.88 -1.14
C GLN A 275 -0.32 -7.08 -2.02
N HIS A 276 0.27 -8.26 -1.79
CA HIS A 276 -0.05 -9.46 -2.56
C HIS A 276 -1.52 -9.86 -2.29
N PRO A 277 -2.34 -10.10 -3.33
CA PRO A 277 -3.77 -10.40 -3.20
C PRO A 277 -4.06 -11.50 -2.17
N ALA A 278 -3.28 -12.57 -2.13
CA ALA A 278 -3.40 -13.64 -1.13
C ALA A 278 -3.26 -13.16 0.34
N ILE A 279 -2.30 -12.28 0.64
CA ILE A 279 -2.08 -11.74 1.99
C ILE A 279 -3.17 -10.73 2.34
N LEU A 280 -3.55 -9.91 1.36
CA LEU A 280 -4.64 -8.95 1.49
C LEU A 280 -5.98 -9.64 1.76
N ILE A 281 -6.29 -10.73 1.04
CA ILE A 281 -7.46 -11.59 1.29
C ILE A 281 -7.38 -12.23 2.67
N GLY A 282 -6.22 -12.74 3.08
CA GLY A 282 -6.03 -13.29 4.42
C GLY A 282 -6.30 -12.27 5.52
N LEU A 283 -5.85 -11.04 5.32
CA LEU A 283 -6.07 -9.91 6.23
C LEU A 283 -7.55 -9.48 6.25
N ILE A 284 -8.21 -9.39 5.09
CA ILE A 284 -9.65 -9.11 4.97
C ILE A 284 -10.46 -10.18 5.72
N VAL A 285 -10.18 -11.47 5.49
CA VAL A 285 -10.85 -12.58 6.18
C VAL A 285 -10.63 -12.51 7.68
N LEU A 286 -9.41 -12.18 8.13
CA LEU A 286 -9.11 -11.98 9.54
C LEU A 286 -9.94 -10.84 10.14
N PHE A 287 -9.99 -9.67 9.48
CA PHE A 287 -10.79 -8.52 9.95
C PHE A 287 -12.29 -8.80 9.98
N VAL A 288 -12.82 -9.49 8.96
CA VAL A 288 -14.22 -9.92 8.94
C VAL A 288 -14.50 -10.90 10.08
N LEU A 289 -13.61 -11.87 10.32
CA LEU A 289 -13.75 -12.82 11.43
C LEU A 289 -13.73 -12.09 12.78
N LEU A 290 -12.80 -11.16 12.98
CA LEU A 290 -12.73 -10.34 14.19
C LEU A 290 -13.98 -9.46 14.37
N ALA A 291 -14.51 -8.89 13.29
CA ALA A 291 -15.77 -8.14 13.31
C ALA A 291 -16.95 -9.02 13.73
N VAL A 292 -17.04 -10.25 13.20
CA VAL A 292 -18.07 -11.24 13.56
C VAL A 292 -17.99 -11.63 15.05
N VAL A 293 -16.78 -11.76 15.60
CA VAL A 293 -16.54 -11.99 17.04
C VAL A 293 -16.99 -10.77 17.85
N MET A 294 -16.76 -9.56 17.35
CA MET A 294 -17.23 -8.33 17.98
C MET A 294 -18.77 -8.21 17.96
N PHE A 295 -19.45 -8.62 16.88
CA PHE A 295 -20.91 -8.70 16.86
C PHE A 295 -21.48 -9.76 17.83
N GLY A 296 -20.64 -10.66 18.35
CA GLY A 296 -21.05 -11.68 19.30
C GLY A 296 -21.81 -12.84 18.65
N ALA A 297 -21.67 -13.02 17.34
CA ALA A 297 -22.25 -14.18 16.64
C ALA A 297 -21.60 -15.50 17.09
N TYR A 298 -20.31 -15.45 17.45
CA TYR A 298 -19.56 -16.53 18.07
C TYR A 298 -18.65 -15.96 19.17
N GLU A 299 -18.75 -16.48 20.39
CA GLU A 299 -17.61 -16.43 21.31
C GLU A 299 -16.65 -17.54 20.88
N LEU A 300 -15.37 -17.22 20.65
CA LEU A 300 -14.30 -18.20 20.43
C LEU A 300 -14.09 -19.03 21.70
N GLN A 301 -15.08 -19.85 22.07
CA GLN A 301 -14.96 -20.83 23.12
C GLN A 301 -14.25 -22.03 22.50
N LEU A 302 -12.99 -22.22 22.89
CA LEU A 302 -12.20 -23.39 22.52
C LEU A 302 -12.99 -24.66 22.84
N PRO A 303 -12.92 -25.72 22.01
CA PRO A 303 -13.61 -26.98 22.28
C PRO A 303 -13.30 -27.46 23.69
N SER A 304 -14.30 -27.93 24.45
CA SER A 304 -14.18 -28.23 25.89
C SER A 304 -12.96 -29.08 26.25
N LYS A 305 -12.55 -30.02 25.37
CA LYS A 305 -11.35 -30.84 25.54
C LYS A 305 -10.03 -30.04 25.50
N TRP A 306 -9.94 -29.05 24.62
CA TRP A 306 -8.80 -28.14 24.56
C TRP A 306 -8.84 -27.14 25.70
N GLN A 307 -10.04 -26.66 26.06
CA GLN A 307 -10.25 -25.76 27.18
C GLN A 307 -9.87 -26.42 28.50
N GLU A 308 -10.23 -27.69 28.72
CA GLU A 308 -9.84 -28.49 29.89
C GLU A 308 -8.33 -28.78 29.91
N LYS A 309 -7.72 -29.13 28.78
CA LYS A 309 -6.28 -29.41 28.68
C LYS A 309 -5.44 -28.14 28.88
N LEU A 310 -5.88 -27.02 28.31
CA LEU A 310 -5.29 -25.69 28.53
C LEU A 310 -5.54 -25.19 29.94
N ASN A 311 -6.71 -25.45 30.54
CA ASN A 311 -6.99 -25.09 31.93
C ASN A 311 -6.20 -25.94 32.92
N ALA A 312 -5.95 -27.22 32.64
CA ALA A 312 -5.09 -28.10 33.42
C ALA A 312 -3.62 -27.69 33.32
N MET A 313 -3.15 -27.36 32.11
CA MET A 313 -1.82 -26.80 31.88
C MET A 313 -1.67 -25.40 32.50
N SER A 314 -2.71 -24.58 32.43
CA SER A 314 -2.81 -23.25 33.06
C SER A 314 -3.06 -23.31 34.57
N ASN A 315 -3.38 -24.46 35.15
CA ASN A 315 -3.40 -24.66 36.61
C ASN A 315 -2.01 -25.00 37.15
N ASN A 316 -1.18 -25.68 36.35
CA ASN A 316 0.22 -25.96 36.68
C ASN A 316 1.16 -24.79 36.34
N GLN A 317 0.79 -23.94 35.37
CA GLN A 317 1.43 -22.66 35.12
C GLN A 317 0.79 -21.62 36.06
N THR A 318 1.57 -20.90 36.86
CA THR A 318 1.05 -19.79 37.67
C THR A 318 0.32 -18.78 36.78
N ARG A 319 -1.03 -18.73 36.87
CA ARG A 319 -1.86 -17.72 36.17
C ARG A 319 -1.33 -16.34 36.55
N GLY A 320 -0.84 -15.59 35.56
CA GLY A 320 -0.14 -14.30 35.75
C GLY A 320 1.38 -14.38 35.76
N SER A 321 2.00 -15.40 35.17
CA SER A 321 3.45 -15.39 34.95
C SER A 321 3.82 -14.26 33.98
N TYR A 322 4.82 -13.47 34.35
CA TYR A 322 5.32 -12.36 33.54
C TYR A 322 5.68 -12.82 32.12
N PHE A 323 6.18 -14.06 31.97
CA PHE A 323 6.52 -14.64 30.68
C PHE A 323 5.28 -14.85 29.79
N GLY A 324 4.17 -15.35 30.33
CA GLY A 324 2.94 -15.54 29.55
C GLY A 324 2.34 -14.21 29.07
N VAL A 325 2.45 -13.16 29.89
CA VAL A 325 1.98 -11.80 29.54
C VAL A 325 2.88 -11.16 28.49
N LEU A 326 4.20 -11.39 28.55
CA LEU A 326 5.16 -10.92 27.54
C LEU A 326 4.91 -11.57 26.18
N VAL A 327 4.69 -12.88 26.13
CA VAL A 327 4.39 -13.62 24.88
C VAL A 327 3.04 -13.19 24.30
N MET A 328 2.02 -13.00 25.15
CA MET A 328 0.73 -12.47 24.69
C MET A 328 0.89 -11.06 24.14
N GLY A 329 1.71 -10.21 24.75
CA GLY A 329 2.07 -8.90 24.21
C GLY A 329 2.74 -8.99 22.83
N ALA A 330 3.69 -9.91 22.65
CA ALA A 330 4.35 -10.10 21.36
C ALA A 330 3.39 -10.52 20.23
N ILE A 331 2.50 -11.49 20.49
CA ILE A 331 1.48 -11.95 19.52
C ILE A 331 0.51 -10.81 19.18
N SER A 332 0.12 -10.07 20.22
CA SER A 332 -0.77 -8.91 20.13
C SER A 332 -0.20 -7.80 19.27
N GLY A 333 1.09 -7.50 19.42
CA GLY A 333 1.82 -6.58 18.54
C GLY A 333 1.75 -7.06 17.10
N LEU A 334 2.12 -8.31 16.81
CA LEU A 334 2.13 -8.85 15.45
C LEU A 334 0.75 -8.75 14.75
N VAL A 335 -0.35 -8.94 15.50
CA VAL A 335 -1.72 -8.82 14.96
C VAL A 335 -2.10 -7.36 14.68
N ALA A 336 -1.58 -6.41 15.44
CA ALA A 336 -1.87 -4.98 15.27
C ALA A 336 -0.94 -4.28 14.26
N SER A 337 0.14 -4.93 13.80
CA SER A 337 1.07 -4.44 12.77
C SER A 337 0.38 -3.93 11.49
N PRO A 338 -0.65 -4.60 10.92
CA PRO A 338 -1.29 -4.12 9.69
C PRO A 338 -1.99 -2.76 9.84
N CYS A 339 -2.31 -2.35 11.07
CA CYS A 339 -3.01 -1.09 11.34
C CYS A 339 -2.05 0.07 11.66
N THR A 340 -0.77 -0.22 11.85
CA THR A 340 0.27 0.78 12.15
C THR A 340 1.17 1.06 10.96
N THR A 341 0.92 0.44 9.80
CA THR A 341 1.74 0.55 8.59
C THR A 341 1.96 1.99 8.14
N ALA A 342 0.93 2.84 8.11
CA ALA A 342 1.06 4.22 7.63
C ALA A 342 2.05 5.08 8.48
N PRO A 343 1.94 5.13 9.83
CA PRO A 343 2.96 5.75 10.67
C PRO A 343 4.35 5.10 10.56
N LEU A 344 4.40 3.78 10.37
CA LEU A 344 5.66 3.06 10.23
C LEU A 344 6.39 3.43 8.93
N THR A 345 5.68 3.62 7.81
CA THR A 345 6.29 4.01 6.53
C THR A 345 7.05 5.33 6.62
N GLY A 346 6.48 6.36 7.28
CA GLY A 346 7.18 7.63 7.49
C GLY A 346 8.46 7.50 8.33
N ILE A 347 8.46 6.60 9.33
CA ILE A 347 9.64 6.29 10.14
C ILE A 347 10.69 5.55 9.32
N LEU A 348 10.26 4.59 8.50
CA LEU A 348 11.14 3.80 7.64
C LEU A 348 11.81 4.69 6.58
N LEU A 349 11.09 5.63 5.99
CA LEU A 349 11.64 6.65 5.08
C LEU A 349 12.67 7.54 5.79
N PHE A 350 12.37 8.00 7.01
CA PHE A 350 13.31 8.78 7.81
C PHE A 350 14.61 7.99 8.12
N ILE A 351 14.50 6.71 8.50
CA ILE A 351 15.66 5.83 8.76
C ILE A 351 16.46 5.60 7.48
N ALA A 352 15.79 5.39 6.34
CA ALA A 352 16.43 5.20 5.04
C ALA A 352 17.25 6.43 4.62
N GLN A 353 16.74 7.64 4.87
CA GLN A 353 17.44 8.89 4.57
C GLN A 353 18.56 9.21 5.56
N SER A 354 18.37 8.94 6.86
CA SER A 354 19.35 9.28 7.90
C SER A 354 20.41 8.20 8.15
N GLY A 355 20.17 6.95 7.73
CA GLY A 355 21.12 5.84 7.82
C GLY A 355 21.40 5.34 9.25
N ASP A 356 20.73 5.87 10.28
CA ASP A 356 20.93 5.50 11.69
C ASP A 356 19.87 4.48 12.17
N LEU A 357 20.27 3.20 12.15
CA LEU A 357 19.46 2.07 12.62
C LEU A 357 19.13 2.14 14.12
N VAL A 358 19.99 2.74 14.95
CA VAL A 358 19.79 2.82 16.40
C VAL A 358 18.72 3.86 16.71
N LEU A 359 18.76 5.00 16.00
CA LEU A 359 17.72 6.01 16.09
C LEU A 359 16.37 5.43 15.67
N GLY A 360 16.31 4.71 14.54
CA GLY A 360 15.12 4.00 14.09
C GLY A 360 14.54 3.02 15.10
N PHE A 361 15.39 2.17 15.69
CA PHE A 361 14.97 1.24 16.75
C PHE A 361 14.37 1.99 17.96
N SER A 362 15.05 3.04 18.41
CA SER A 362 14.61 3.83 19.58
C SER A 362 13.29 4.57 19.31
N ALA A 363 13.09 5.09 18.10
CA ALA A 363 11.86 5.77 17.68
C ALA A 363 10.67 4.81 17.66
N LEU A 364 10.83 3.64 17.04
CA LEU A 364 9.80 2.58 16.99
C LEU A 364 9.45 2.05 18.39
N TYR A 365 10.48 1.91 19.23
CA TYR A 365 10.30 1.46 20.61
C TYR A 365 9.49 2.48 21.43
N VAL A 366 9.81 3.77 21.29
CA VAL A 366 9.11 4.85 22.00
C VAL A 366 7.70 5.07 21.47
N LEU A 367 7.49 4.92 20.17
CA LEU A 367 6.15 4.88 19.57
C LEU A 367 5.29 3.77 20.19
N SER A 368 5.85 2.56 20.33
CA SER A 368 5.14 1.45 20.97
C SER A 368 4.90 1.66 22.47
N LEU A 369 5.84 2.31 23.17
CA LEU A 369 5.62 2.73 24.56
C LEU A 369 4.48 3.76 24.66
N GLY A 370 4.39 4.69 23.70
CA GLY A 370 3.31 5.66 23.58
C GLY A 370 1.94 5.00 23.51
N MET A 371 1.80 3.97 22.65
CA MET A 371 0.56 3.16 22.56
C MET A 371 0.25 2.42 23.87
N GLY A 372 1.28 2.00 24.60
CA GLY A 372 1.17 1.29 25.87
C GLY A 372 0.73 2.16 27.05
N ILE A 373 0.98 3.48 27.02
CA ILE A 373 0.66 4.39 28.13
C ILE A 373 -0.84 4.39 28.44
N PRO A 374 -1.76 4.58 27.47
CA PRO A 374 -3.19 4.46 27.72
C PRO A 374 -3.57 3.09 28.29
N LEU A 375 -3.03 2.00 27.73
CA LEU A 375 -3.32 0.63 28.20
C LEU A 375 -2.90 0.41 29.65
N ILE A 376 -1.71 0.89 30.03
CA ILE A 376 -1.20 0.82 31.40
C ILE A 376 -2.09 1.66 32.33
N LEU A 377 -2.44 2.89 31.94
CA LEU A 377 -3.31 3.76 32.73
C LEU A 377 -4.67 3.09 33.00
N PHE A 378 -5.23 2.45 31.99
CA PHE A 378 -6.47 1.70 32.09
C PHE A 378 -6.35 0.40 32.91
N GLY A 379 -5.21 -0.29 32.81
CA GLY A 379 -4.90 -1.45 33.64
C GLY A 379 -4.77 -1.11 35.13
N ILE A 380 -4.08 -0.02 35.48
CA ILE A 380 -3.92 0.45 36.86
C ILE A 380 -5.25 0.93 37.44
N THR A 381 -6.06 1.62 36.64
CA THR A 381 -7.37 2.12 37.10
C THR A 381 -8.38 1.01 37.33
N GLY A 382 -8.10 -0.23 36.89
CA GLY A 382 -8.70 -1.46 37.45
C GLY A 382 -10.22 -1.46 37.50
N GLY A 383 -10.87 -0.85 36.52
CA GLY A 383 -12.34 -0.75 36.47
C GLY A 383 -12.98 0.31 37.37
N LYS A 384 -12.23 1.19 38.06
CA LYS A 384 -12.80 2.38 38.74
C LYS A 384 -13.31 3.44 37.78
N LEU A 385 -12.63 3.61 36.64
CA LEU A 385 -13.02 4.56 35.59
C LEU A 385 -14.02 3.97 34.59
N LEU A 386 -14.08 2.63 34.50
CA LEU A 386 -14.98 1.95 33.58
C LEU A 386 -16.37 1.79 34.21
N PRO A 387 -17.44 2.20 33.52
CA PRO A 387 -18.80 1.90 33.99
C PRO A 387 -18.98 0.38 34.09
N LYS A 388 -19.81 -0.06 35.04
CA LYS A 388 -20.16 -1.49 35.18
C LYS A 388 -20.59 -2.05 33.82
N ALA A 389 -20.11 -3.24 33.49
CA ALA A 389 -20.49 -3.94 32.26
C ALA A 389 -22.03 -3.93 32.13
N GLY A 390 -22.51 -3.38 31.02
CA GLY A 390 -23.92 -3.09 30.78
C GLY A 390 -24.16 -2.76 29.31
N ASN A 391 -25.31 -2.19 28.97
CA ASN A 391 -25.72 -2.00 27.57
C ASN A 391 -24.75 -1.11 26.76
N TRP A 392 -24.04 -0.19 27.41
CA TRP A 392 -23.00 0.64 26.79
C TRP A 392 -21.85 -0.19 26.22
N MET A 393 -21.44 -1.28 26.89
CA MET A 393 -20.37 -2.16 26.40
C MET A 393 -20.76 -2.85 25.08
N ASN A 394 -22.03 -3.26 24.95
CA ASN A 394 -22.53 -3.84 23.70
C ASN A 394 -22.56 -2.81 22.56
N VAL A 395 -22.91 -1.55 22.85
CA VAL A 395 -22.83 -0.47 21.84
C VAL A 395 -21.41 -0.31 21.35
N VAL A 396 -20.45 -0.14 22.26
CA VAL A 396 -19.03 0.04 21.93
C VAL A 396 -18.49 -1.15 21.13
N LYS A 397 -18.76 -2.38 21.59
CA LYS A 397 -18.33 -3.63 20.92
C LYS A 397 -18.82 -3.71 19.47
N VAL A 398 -20.11 -3.45 19.25
CA VAL A 398 -20.72 -3.52 17.91
C VAL A 398 -20.26 -2.36 17.02
N THR A 399 -20.09 -1.15 17.56
CA THR A 399 -19.51 -0.01 16.82
C THR A 399 -18.12 -0.35 16.29
N PHE A 400 -17.26 -0.95 17.12
CA PHE A 400 -15.93 -1.39 16.66
C PHE A 400 -15.98 -2.54 15.65
N GLY A 401 -17.01 -3.41 15.71
CA GLY A 401 -17.25 -4.41 14.67
C GLY A 401 -17.53 -3.77 13.31
N PHE A 402 -18.37 -2.74 13.24
CA PHE A 402 -18.61 -1.99 12.01
C PHE A 402 -17.37 -1.25 11.51
N MET A 403 -16.58 -0.68 12.43
CA MET A 403 -15.31 -0.03 12.10
C MET A 403 -14.29 -1.01 11.51
N MET A 404 -14.21 -2.25 12.02
CA MET A 404 -13.39 -3.31 11.44
C MET A 404 -13.86 -3.75 10.07
N LEU A 405 -15.18 -3.83 9.86
CA LEU A 405 -15.72 -4.08 8.52
C LEU A 405 -15.40 -2.94 7.55
N ALA A 406 -15.41 -1.68 7.99
CA ALA A 406 -15.04 -0.55 7.13
C ALA A 406 -13.57 -0.65 6.66
N VAL A 407 -12.66 -1.01 7.55
CA VAL A 407 -11.26 -1.29 7.20
C VAL A 407 -11.15 -2.48 6.24
N ALA A 408 -11.93 -3.55 6.47
CA ALA A 408 -11.97 -4.69 5.57
C ALA A 408 -12.48 -4.30 4.17
N ILE A 409 -13.51 -3.45 4.07
CA ILE A 409 -14.02 -2.92 2.80
C ILE A 409 -12.95 -2.08 2.10
N MET A 410 -12.21 -1.21 2.81
CA MET A 410 -11.10 -0.46 2.22
C MET A 410 -10.03 -1.35 1.58
N PHE A 411 -9.75 -2.51 2.19
CA PHE A 411 -8.84 -3.47 1.58
C PHE A 411 -9.45 -4.20 0.38
N VAL A 412 -10.77 -4.41 0.35
CA VAL A 412 -11.50 -5.01 -0.78
C VAL A 412 -11.52 -4.08 -2.00
N GLU A 413 -11.52 -2.75 -1.83
CA GLU A 413 -11.51 -1.79 -2.96
C GLU A 413 -10.29 -1.96 -3.87
N ARG A 414 -9.18 -2.46 -3.31
CA ARG A 414 -7.95 -2.75 -4.06
C ARG A 414 -8.03 -4.02 -4.91
N LEU A 415 -9.05 -4.85 -4.74
CA LEU A 415 -9.22 -6.12 -5.46
C LEU A 415 -10.43 -6.16 -6.39
N VAL A 416 -11.42 -5.27 -6.23
CA VAL A 416 -12.74 -5.43 -6.86
C VAL A 416 -13.20 -4.14 -7.52
N THR A 417 -14.01 -4.33 -8.55
CA THR A 417 -14.84 -3.30 -9.16
C THR A 417 -15.42 -2.31 -8.16
N HIS A 418 -15.06 -1.03 -8.24
CA HIS A 418 -15.64 0.09 -7.51
C HIS A 418 -17.18 0.13 -7.46
N VAL A 419 -17.92 -0.42 -8.44
CA VAL A 419 -19.38 -0.56 -8.33
C VAL A 419 -19.79 -1.47 -7.15
N ALA A 420 -19.11 -2.60 -6.97
CA ALA A 420 -19.37 -3.52 -5.86
C ALA A 420 -18.94 -2.92 -4.51
N THR A 421 -17.84 -2.16 -4.53
CA THR A 421 -17.35 -1.39 -3.38
C THR A 421 -18.39 -0.35 -2.93
N ASP A 422 -19.01 0.37 -3.87
CA ASP A 422 -20.03 1.35 -3.54
C ASP A 422 -21.25 0.74 -2.86
N PHE A 423 -21.69 -0.43 -3.34
CA PHE A 423 -22.74 -1.19 -2.68
C PHE A 423 -22.32 -1.68 -1.28
N ALA A 424 -21.06 -2.08 -1.10
CA ALA A 424 -20.55 -2.53 0.20
C ALA A 424 -20.56 -1.38 1.24
N TRP A 425 -20.13 -0.17 0.85
CA TRP A 425 -20.19 1.02 1.71
C TRP A 425 -21.62 1.43 2.03
N ALA A 426 -22.50 1.44 1.03
CA ALA A 426 -23.92 1.74 1.23
C ALA A 426 -24.56 0.73 2.21
N LEU A 427 -24.26 -0.57 2.05
CA LEU A 427 -24.75 -1.64 2.91
C LEU A 427 -24.22 -1.48 4.35
N LEU A 428 -22.92 -1.25 4.52
CA LEU A 428 -22.31 -1.06 5.84
C LEU A 428 -22.90 0.16 6.55
N GLY A 429 -23.05 1.29 5.83
CA GLY A 429 -23.68 2.50 6.36
C GLY A 429 -25.11 2.24 6.81
N LEU A 430 -25.92 1.60 5.97
CA LEU A 430 -27.29 1.23 6.31
C LEU A 430 -27.36 0.31 7.54
N MET A 431 -26.53 -0.73 7.61
CA MET A 431 -26.50 -1.63 8.77
C MET A 431 -26.08 -0.90 10.05
N THR A 432 -25.08 -0.02 9.96
CA THR A 432 -24.54 0.75 11.09
C THR A 432 -25.57 1.73 11.64
N PHE A 433 -26.18 2.56 10.79
CA PHE A 433 -27.17 3.54 11.22
C PHE A 433 -28.49 2.88 11.64
N THR A 434 -28.87 1.75 11.06
CA THR A 434 -30.02 0.95 11.52
C THR A 434 -29.79 0.41 12.93
N TYR A 435 -28.59 -0.10 13.22
CA TYR A 435 -28.23 -0.54 14.57
C TYR A 435 -28.33 0.61 15.59
N PHE A 436 -27.77 1.78 15.26
CA PHE A 436 -27.86 2.95 16.14
C PHE A 436 -29.29 3.45 16.29
N TYR A 437 -30.13 3.35 15.26
CA TYR A 437 -31.55 3.68 15.36
C TYR A 437 -32.25 2.80 16.39
N VAL A 438 -32.09 1.47 16.31
CA VAL A 438 -32.66 0.51 17.26
C VAL A 438 -32.18 0.78 18.68
N MET A 439 -30.89 1.05 18.86
CA MET A 439 -30.34 1.34 20.19
C MET A 439 -30.83 2.69 20.76
N ASN A 440 -31.05 3.70 19.91
CA ASN A 440 -31.54 5.01 20.34
C ASN A 440 -33.01 4.97 20.79
N GLN A 441 -33.81 3.98 20.34
CA GLN A 441 -35.20 3.83 20.79
C GLN A 441 -35.31 3.59 22.30
N ASN A 442 -34.38 2.80 22.86
CA ASN A 442 -34.32 2.43 24.28
C ASN A 442 -33.80 3.55 25.20
N SER A 443 -33.41 4.71 24.65
CA SER A 443 -32.96 5.87 25.43
C SER A 443 -34.13 6.71 25.95
N PRO A 444 -34.02 7.33 27.14
CA PRO A 444 -35.06 8.22 27.67
C PRO A 444 -35.29 9.43 26.76
N VAL A 445 -36.52 9.97 26.76
CA VAL A 445 -36.88 11.15 25.96
C VAL A 445 -36.15 12.39 26.48
N SER A 446 -35.24 12.92 25.68
CA SER A 446 -34.37 14.06 25.99
C SER A 446 -34.02 14.78 24.68
N PHE A 447 -33.61 16.05 24.76
CA PHE A 447 -33.07 16.80 23.62
C PHE A 447 -31.96 16.03 22.88
N PHE A 448 -31.07 15.38 23.63
CA PHE A 448 -30.00 14.55 23.07
C PHE A 448 -30.50 13.30 22.31
N LYS A 449 -31.72 12.82 22.59
CA LYS A 449 -32.34 11.73 21.81
C LYS A 449 -32.77 12.23 20.42
N GLY A 450 -33.35 13.44 20.37
CA GLY A 450 -33.73 14.11 19.13
C GLY A 450 -32.52 14.42 18.23
N LEU A 451 -31.46 14.98 18.81
CA LEU A 451 -30.22 15.25 18.08
C LEU A 451 -29.58 13.98 17.51
N ARG A 452 -29.48 12.91 18.31
CA ARG A 452 -28.97 11.61 17.84
C ARG A 452 -29.85 11.00 16.74
N ALA A 453 -31.18 11.07 16.89
CA ALA A 453 -32.10 10.57 15.88
C ALA A 453 -31.99 11.33 14.55
N PHE A 454 -31.80 12.65 14.61
CA PHE A 454 -31.56 13.47 13.43
C PHE A 454 -30.26 13.11 12.71
N LEU A 455 -29.15 12.93 13.45
CA LEU A 455 -27.87 12.47 12.87
C LEU A 455 -27.98 11.07 12.26
N ILE A 456 -28.68 10.14 12.90
CA ILE A 456 -28.92 8.79 12.37
C ILE A 456 -29.77 8.86 11.08
N PHE A 457 -30.76 9.74 11.03
CA PHE A 457 -31.59 9.94 9.84
C PHE A 457 -30.79 10.50 8.66
N ILE A 458 -29.93 11.51 8.91
CA ILE A 458 -28.98 12.00 7.90
C ILE A 458 -28.07 10.87 7.42
N GLY A 459 -27.51 10.09 8.34
CA GLY A 459 -26.65 8.95 8.01
C GLY A 459 -27.34 7.92 7.12
N LEU A 460 -28.57 7.51 7.47
CA LEU A 460 -29.38 6.61 6.64
C LEU A 460 -29.66 7.20 5.26
N PHE A 461 -29.98 8.49 5.20
CA PHE A 461 -30.29 9.18 3.93
C PHE A 461 -29.05 9.27 3.03
N VAL A 462 -27.88 9.59 3.59
CA VAL A 462 -26.61 9.62 2.85
C VAL A 462 -26.23 8.23 2.35
N SER A 463 -26.30 7.19 3.21
CA SER A 463 -25.99 5.82 2.79
C SER A 463 -26.97 5.29 1.73
N ALA A 464 -28.25 5.64 1.82
CA ALA A 464 -29.24 5.28 0.80
C ALA A 464 -29.04 6.05 -0.50
N GLY A 465 -28.70 7.34 -0.43
CA GLY A 465 -28.39 8.17 -1.59
C GLY A 465 -27.16 7.67 -2.35
N TYR A 466 -26.12 7.26 -1.62
CA TYR A 466 -24.92 6.65 -2.18
C TYR A 466 -25.25 5.34 -2.93
N GLY A 467 -26.05 4.46 -2.31
CA GLY A 467 -26.52 3.23 -2.98
C GLY A 467 -27.44 3.50 -4.20
N TYR A 468 -28.24 4.57 -4.16
CA TYR A 468 -29.09 4.97 -5.29
C TYR A 468 -28.27 5.53 -6.46
N GLN A 469 -27.23 6.31 -6.18
CA GLN A 469 -26.30 6.80 -7.21
C GLN A 469 -25.55 5.64 -7.88
N ALA A 470 -25.06 4.68 -7.09
CA ALA A 470 -24.46 3.46 -7.60
C ALA A 470 -25.44 2.66 -8.49
N PHE A 471 -26.72 2.59 -8.11
CA PHE A 471 -27.75 1.91 -8.89
C PHE A 471 -28.09 2.62 -10.21
N ASN A 472 -28.17 3.95 -10.23
CA ASN A 472 -28.46 4.73 -11.44
C ASN A 472 -27.29 4.81 -12.42
N GLY A 473 -26.04 4.67 -11.93
CA GLY A 473 -24.84 4.56 -12.78
C GLY A 473 -24.84 3.30 -13.65
N ILE A 474 -25.59 2.26 -13.28
CA ILE A 474 -25.65 0.96 -13.98
C ILE A 474 -26.65 1.00 -15.18
N GLY A 475 -27.40 2.10 -15.37
CA GLY A 475 -28.49 2.19 -16.36
C GLY A 475 -28.43 3.32 -17.39
N HIS A 476 -27.49 4.27 -17.30
CA HIS A 476 -27.40 5.43 -18.20
C HIS A 476 -26.08 5.47 -18.99
N SER A 477 -25.87 4.49 -19.87
CA SER A 477 -25.05 4.68 -21.07
C SER A 477 -25.90 5.29 -22.18
N SER A 478 -26.42 6.50 -21.97
CA SER A 478 -27.06 7.25 -23.05
C SER A 478 -26.01 8.10 -23.76
N VAL A 479 -25.66 7.66 -24.96
CA VAL A 479 -25.24 8.54 -26.06
C VAL A 479 -26.20 9.72 -26.11
N GLN A 480 -25.78 10.87 -25.61
CA GLN A 480 -26.42 12.14 -25.92
C GLN A 480 -25.34 13.19 -26.06
N GLY A 481 -24.83 13.28 -27.30
CA GLY A 481 -24.21 14.48 -27.79
C GLY A 481 -25.20 15.63 -27.66
N GLN A 482 -24.91 16.54 -26.74
CA GLN A 482 -25.40 17.90 -26.83
C GLN A 482 -24.25 18.81 -26.44
N SER A 483 -23.50 19.17 -27.48
CA SER A 483 -22.53 20.26 -27.46
C SER A 483 -23.20 21.51 -26.89
N ASN A 484 -22.73 21.93 -25.72
CA ASN A 484 -22.63 23.34 -25.39
C ASN A 484 -21.16 23.70 -25.56
N ASN A 485 -20.89 24.48 -26.60
CA ASN A 485 -19.62 25.09 -26.93
C ASN A 485 -19.12 25.96 -25.77
N ASN A 486 -18.41 25.32 -24.83
CA ASN A 486 -17.36 25.83 -23.96
C ASN A 486 -16.64 24.62 -23.33
N ALA A 487 -16.38 23.59 -24.15
CA ALA A 487 -15.53 22.49 -23.72
C ALA A 487 -14.09 23.01 -23.73
N ILE A 488 -13.55 23.19 -22.53
CA ILE A 488 -12.16 23.52 -22.29
C ILE A 488 -11.32 22.48 -23.05
N ALA A 489 -10.53 22.95 -24.03
CA ALA A 489 -9.81 22.11 -24.97
C ALA A 489 -8.69 21.38 -24.24
N HIS A 490 -8.88 20.10 -23.97
CA HIS A 490 -7.80 19.23 -23.51
C HIS A 490 -6.70 19.19 -24.61
N PRO A 491 -5.42 19.39 -24.26
CA PRO A 491 -4.35 19.42 -25.24
C PRO A 491 -4.14 18.05 -25.90
N GLU A 492 -3.97 18.03 -27.23
CA GLU A 492 -3.71 16.79 -27.97
C GLU A 492 -2.25 16.33 -27.76
N PHE A 493 -2.07 15.16 -27.14
CA PHE A 493 -0.77 14.54 -26.94
C PHE A 493 -0.42 13.61 -28.10
N LEU A 494 0.79 13.79 -28.65
CA LEU A 494 1.37 12.87 -29.62
C LEU A 494 1.92 11.64 -28.87
N LYS A 495 1.29 10.49 -29.07
CA LYS A 495 1.74 9.24 -28.46
C LYS A 495 2.98 8.73 -29.18
N VAL A 496 4.06 8.54 -28.42
CA VAL A 496 5.34 8.07 -28.95
C VAL A 496 5.63 6.68 -28.40
N SER A 497 5.91 5.74 -29.30
CA SER A 497 6.03 4.32 -28.95
C SER A 497 7.47 3.78 -29.02
N SER A 498 8.42 4.56 -29.55
CA SER A 498 9.83 4.15 -29.69
C SER A 498 10.80 5.32 -29.57
N LEU A 499 12.05 5.05 -29.18
CA LEU A 499 13.08 6.09 -29.12
C LEU A 499 13.39 6.70 -30.48
N GLU A 500 13.27 5.93 -31.57
CA GLU A 500 13.45 6.45 -32.94
C GLU A 500 12.34 7.45 -33.29
N GLU A 501 11.09 7.10 -33.01
CA GLU A 501 9.93 7.98 -33.20
C GLU A 501 10.01 9.21 -32.29
N PHE A 502 10.48 9.04 -31.05
CA PHE A 502 10.74 10.16 -30.13
C PHE A 502 11.79 11.10 -30.69
N ASN A 503 12.95 10.58 -31.08
CA ASN A 503 14.05 11.39 -31.60
C ASN A 503 13.65 12.07 -32.93
N GLN A 504 12.86 11.38 -33.76
CA GLN A 504 12.33 11.95 -34.99
C GLN A 504 11.35 13.09 -34.69
N ALA A 505 10.33 12.85 -33.85
CA ALA A 505 9.36 13.86 -33.46
C ALA A 505 10.02 15.06 -32.76
N LEU A 506 11.03 14.81 -31.92
CA LEU A 506 11.85 15.84 -31.28
C LEU A 506 12.63 16.65 -32.32
N SER A 507 13.25 16.00 -33.31
CA SER A 507 13.97 16.69 -34.38
C SER A 507 13.04 17.52 -35.29
N GLU A 508 11.82 17.03 -35.54
CA GLU A 508 10.79 17.73 -36.31
C GLU A 508 10.26 18.95 -35.56
N ALA A 509 9.99 18.81 -34.26
CA ALA A 509 9.59 19.91 -33.38
C ALA A 509 10.68 21.01 -33.34
N ASN A 510 11.93 20.62 -33.16
CA ASN A 510 13.07 21.54 -33.14
C ASN A 510 13.30 22.23 -34.49
N ALA A 511 13.12 21.52 -35.61
CA ALA A 511 13.20 22.10 -36.95
C ALA A 511 12.12 23.18 -37.19
N GLN A 512 10.98 23.07 -36.50
CA GLN A 512 9.91 24.06 -36.49
C GLN A 512 10.10 25.15 -35.42
N GLY A 513 11.18 25.09 -34.62
CA GLY A 513 11.47 26.05 -33.56
C GLY A 513 10.56 25.92 -32.33
N GLN A 514 9.94 24.75 -32.14
CA GLN A 514 9.06 24.43 -31.02
C GLN A 514 9.83 23.73 -29.90
N THR A 515 9.39 23.92 -28.66
CA THR A 515 9.86 23.18 -27.48
C THR A 515 9.11 21.87 -27.35
N VAL A 516 9.60 20.92 -26.53
CA VAL A 516 8.89 19.64 -26.32
C VAL A 516 8.64 19.43 -24.84
N MET A 517 7.40 19.08 -24.49
CA MET A 517 7.06 18.53 -23.19
C MET A 517 6.79 17.04 -23.38
N LEU A 518 7.48 16.22 -22.62
CA LEU A 518 7.32 14.78 -22.61
C LEU A 518 6.68 14.35 -21.29
N ASP A 519 5.49 13.78 -21.38
CA ASP A 519 4.79 13.16 -20.25
C ASP A 519 5.04 11.65 -20.25
N LEU A 520 5.72 11.17 -19.21
CA LEU A 520 5.85 9.75 -18.93
C LEU A 520 4.74 9.36 -17.96
N TYR A 521 3.73 8.68 -18.48
CA TYR A 521 2.51 8.37 -17.76
C TYR A 521 2.30 6.86 -17.66
N ALA A 522 1.47 6.46 -16.71
CA ALA A 522 0.87 5.14 -16.70
C ALA A 522 -0.59 5.29 -16.29
N ASP A 523 -1.34 4.27 -16.63
CA ASP A 523 -2.77 4.23 -16.39
C ASP A 523 -3.08 4.09 -14.88
N TRP A 524 -2.55 3.11 -14.16
CA TRP A 524 -2.82 2.99 -12.70
C TRP A 524 -2.19 4.10 -11.84
N CYS A 525 -1.54 5.09 -12.46
CA CYS A 525 -1.01 6.28 -11.83
C CYS A 525 -2.10 7.30 -11.47
N VAL A 526 -2.44 7.38 -10.18
CA VAL A 526 -3.42 8.37 -9.67
C VAL A 526 -2.97 9.80 -9.98
N ALA A 527 -1.72 10.12 -9.67
CA ALA A 527 -1.13 11.43 -9.94
C ALA A 527 -1.12 11.83 -11.43
N CYS A 528 -0.94 10.86 -12.34
CA CYS A 528 -0.99 11.11 -13.78
C CYS A 528 -2.42 11.47 -14.21
N LYS A 529 -3.44 10.78 -13.66
CA LYS A 529 -4.85 11.15 -13.88
C LYS A 529 -5.18 12.53 -13.32
N GLU A 530 -4.61 12.89 -12.19
CA GLU A 530 -4.79 14.21 -11.59
C GLU A 530 -4.20 15.31 -12.48
N PHE A 531 -3.04 15.08 -13.11
CA PHE A 531 -2.51 16.00 -14.12
C PHE A 531 -3.46 16.16 -15.30
N GLU A 532 -3.92 15.06 -15.89
CA GLU A 532 -4.82 15.07 -17.05
C GLU A 532 -6.12 15.82 -16.77
N LYS A 533 -6.66 15.67 -15.55
CA LYS A 533 -7.97 16.20 -15.16
C LYS A 533 -7.93 17.61 -14.57
N TYR A 534 -6.88 17.97 -13.84
CA TYR A 534 -6.81 19.22 -13.07
C TYR A 534 -5.74 20.19 -13.55
N THR A 535 -4.72 19.73 -14.28
CA THR A 535 -3.58 20.55 -14.68
C THR A 535 -3.50 20.78 -16.18
N PHE A 536 -3.49 19.74 -17.00
CA PHE A 536 -3.38 19.86 -18.47
C PHE A 536 -4.63 20.46 -19.11
N SER A 537 -5.79 20.31 -18.48
CA SER A 537 -7.03 20.95 -18.92
C SER A 537 -7.14 22.42 -18.52
N ASP A 538 -6.22 23.01 -17.75
CA ASP A 538 -6.31 24.42 -17.35
C ASP A 538 -5.89 25.38 -18.49
N GLU A 539 -6.66 26.44 -18.69
CA GLU A 539 -6.40 27.41 -19.76
C GLU A 539 -5.01 28.07 -19.69
N ASN A 540 -4.47 28.30 -18.48
CA ASN A 540 -3.17 28.94 -18.33
C ASN A 540 -2.04 27.99 -18.70
N VAL A 541 -2.21 26.70 -18.42
CA VAL A 541 -1.26 25.65 -18.81
C VAL A 541 -1.27 25.47 -20.33
N ILE A 542 -2.45 25.40 -20.94
CA ILE A 542 -2.60 25.31 -22.41
C ILE A 542 -1.95 26.51 -23.11
N LYS A 543 -2.14 27.73 -22.58
CA LYS A 543 -1.48 28.94 -23.12
C LYS A 543 0.04 28.88 -22.97
N ALA A 544 0.55 28.45 -21.82
CA ALA A 544 1.98 28.33 -21.57
C ALA A 544 2.65 27.29 -22.49
N LEU A 545 1.92 26.24 -22.87
CA LEU A 545 2.37 25.16 -23.76
C LEU A 545 2.07 25.41 -25.25
N SER A 546 1.56 26.57 -25.63
CA SER A 546 1.12 26.85 -27.01
C SER A 546 2.21 26.75 -28.08
N ASN A 547 3.48 26.93 -27.72
CA ASN A 547 4.64 26.76 -28.61
C ASN A 547 5.41 25.44 -28.34
N SER A 548 4.78 24.49 -27.65
CA SER A 548 5.36 23.20 -27.31
C SER A 548 4.63 22.07 -28.02
N VAL A 549 5.39 21.10 -28.52
CA VAL A 549 4.84 19.80 -28.92
C VAL A 549 4.71 18.96 -27.67
N LEU A 550 3.51 18.46 -27.42
CA LEU A 550 3.19 17.64 -26.26
C LEU A 550 3.28 16.18 -26.68
N MET A 551 4.21 15.46 -26.09
CA MET A 551 4.44 14.05 -26.35
C MET A 551 4.10 13.25 -25.10
N GLN A 552 3.54 12.07 -25.28
CA GLN A 552 3.21 11.17 -24.19
C GLN A 552 3.78 9.78 -24.47
N ILE A 553 4.47 9.21 -23.49
CA ILE A 553 4.93 7.83 -23.51
C ILE A 553 4.12 7.05 -22.49
N ASP A 554 3.36 6.07 -22.97
CA ASP A 554 2.62 5.14 -22.15
C ASP A 554 3.56 4.08 -21.57
N LEU A 555 3.89 4.22 -20.30
CA LEU A 555 4.71 3.28 -19.56
C LEU A 555 3.89 2.23 -18.82
N THR A 556 2.56 2.23 -18.91
CA THR A 556 1.74 1.26 -18.16
C THR A 556 2.19 -0.16 -18.41
N ASP A 557 2.51 -0.37 -19.66
CA ASP A 557 2.72 -1.67 -20.20
C ASP A 557 4.17 -1.85 -20.56
N SER A 558 4.45 -3.10 -20.85
CA SER A 558 5.80 -3.54 -20.83
C SER A 558 6.44 -3.82 -22.16
N SER A 559 6.43 -2.92 -23.11
CA SER A 559 7.24 -2.95 -24.35
C SER A 559 8.78 -2.64 -24.27
N GLU A 560 9.64 -3.28 -25.05
CA GLU A 560 11.12 -3.14 -24.94
C GLU A 560 11.56 -1.68 -25.12
N ALA A 561 10.74 -0.95 -25.89
CA ALA A 561 10.79 0.48 -26.09
C ALA A 561 10.60 1.29 -24.80
N ASN A 562 9.59 0.98 -23.97
CA ASN A 562 9.40 1.63 -22.67
C ASN A 562 10.69 1.52 -21.84
N LEU A 563 11.45 0.44 -22.02
CA LEU A 563 12.60 0.04 -21.20
C LEU A 563 13.77 0.92 -21.43
N GLU A 564 14.00 1.05 -22.72
CA GLU A 564 14.86 2.01 -23.29
C GLU A 564 14.51 3.40 -22.78
N PHE A 565 13.22 3.77 -22.71
CA PHE A 565 12.82 5.07 -22.19
C PHE A 565 13.23 5.27 -20.72
N GLN A 566 12.89 4.41 -19.75
CA GLN A 566 13.26 4.73 -18.37
C GLN A 566 14.71 4.48 -18.02
N LYS A 567 15.42 3.61 -18.76
CA LYS A 567 16.89 3.56 -18.66
C LYS A 567 17.53 4.81 -19.23
N ARG A 568 17.05 5.28 -20.39
CA ARG A 568 17.56 6.49 -21.05
C ARG A 568 17.35 7.72 -20.18
N PHE A 569 16.20 7.83 -19.54
CA PHE A 569 15.79 9.00 -18.76
C PHE A 569 15.95 8.85 -17.23
N SER A 570 16.41 7.69 -16.74
CA SER A 570 16.60 7.42 -15.29
C SER A 570 15.36 7.74 -14.45
N VAL A 571 14.18 7.27 -14.89
CA VAL A 571 12.90 7.59 -14.24
C VAL A 571 12.80 6.83 -12.92
N LEU A 572 12.70 7.59 -11.82
CA LEU A 572 12.53 7.05 -10.48
C LEU A 572 11.07 6.85 -10.13
N GLY A 573 10.17 7.76 -10.55
CA GLY A 573 8.72 7.86 -10.23
C GLY A 573 7.84 8.32 -11.40
N LEU A 574 6.54 8.00 -11.44
CA LEU A 574 5.57 8.56 -12.40
C LEU A 574 4.52 9.35 -11.60
N PRO A 575 3.94 10.40 -12.20
CA PRO A 575 4.30 11.00 -13.48
C PRO A 575 5.71 11.58 -13.41
N THR A 576 6.46 11.44 -14.51
CA THR A 576 7.68 12.22 -14.73
C THR A 576 7.46 13.04 -15.98
N ILE A 577 7.34 14.36 -15.81
CA ILE A 577 7.20 15.30 -16.91
C ILE A 577 8.57 15.92 -17.18
N MET A 578 9.02 15.81 -18.42
CA MET A 578 10.32 16.27 -18.89
C MET A 578 10.15 17.36 -19.94
N PHE A 579 11.13 18.26 -20.02
CA PHE A 579 11.10 19.41 -20.90
C PHE A 579 12.37 19.47 -21.75
N PHE A 580 12.22 19.73 -23.04
CA PHE A 580 13.31 19.87 -24.00
C PHE A 580 13.27 21.25 -24.65
N ASP A 581 14.45 21.85 -24.80
CA ASP A 581 14.61 23.14 -25.47
C ASP A 581 14.53 23.01 -27.01
N THR A 582 14.59 24.14 -27.72
CA THR A 582 14.55 24.17 -29.20
C THR A 582 15.78 23.55 -29.87
N GLN A 583 16.80 23.16 -29.10
CA GLN A 583 17.99 22.45 -29.58
C GLN A 583 17.88 20.94 -29.32
N GLY A 584 16.79 20.48 -28.69
CA GLY A 584 16.58 19.09 -28.30
C GLY A 584 17.40 18.65 -27.09
N GLN A 585 17.93 19.60 -26.32
CA GLN A 585 18.60 19.30 -25.05
C GLN A 585 17.56 19.25 -23.94
N GLU A 586 17.72 18.26 -23.07
CA GLU A 586 16.86 18.08 -21.91
C GLU A 586 17.18 19.11 -20.82
N LEU A 587 16.14 19.69 -20.21
CA LEU A 587 16.26 20.56 -19.05
C LEU A 587 16.16 19.74 -17.76
N ASP A 588 17.24 19.05 -17.39
CA ASP A 588 17.26 18.08 -16.27
C ASP A 588 16.73 18.64 -14.93
N THR A 589 16.99 19.91 -14.60
CA THR A 589 16.54 20.54 -13.35
C THR A 589 15.07 20.97 -13.38
N ALA A 590 14.42 20.85 -14.53
CA ALA A 590 13.04 21.27 -14.75
C ALA A 590 12.05 20.10 -14.70
N ARG A 591 12.51 18.88 -14.43
CA ARG A 591 11.65 17.71 -14.32
C ARG A 591 10.62 17.91 -13.20
N VAL A 592 9.39 17.51 -13.47
CA VAL A 592 8.33 17.47 -12.47
C VAL A 592 8.02 16.00 -12.20
N THR A 593 8.27 15.57 -10.97
CA THR A 593 7.94 14.24 -10.48
C THR A 593 6.81 14.36 -9.48
N GLY A 594 5.73 13.63 -9.72
CA GLY A 594 4.51 13.76 -8.95
C GLY A 594 3.66 14.97 -9.35
N PHE A 595 2.46 15.06 -8.79
CA PHE A 595 1.34 15.91 -9.09
C PHE A 595 1.62 17.36 -8.71
N MET A 596 1.39 18.22 -9.69
CA MET A 596 1.48 19.66 -9.53
C MET A 596 0.22 20.28 -10.10
N ARG A 597 -0.44 21.13 -9.29
CA ARG A 597 -1.65 21.85 -9.72
C ARG A 597 -1.37 22.83 -10.87
N ALA A 598 -2.42 23.20 -11.60
CA ALA A 598 -2.36 24.08 -12.77
C ALA A 598 -1.55 25.37 -12.60
N ALA A 599 -1.83 26.18 -11.57
CA ALA A 599 -1.17 27.47 -11.40
C ALA A 599 0.36 27.38 -11.21
N PRO A 600 0.90 26.56 -10.27
CA PRO A 600 2.35 26.39 -10.15
C PRO A 600 2.95 25.73 -11.38
N PHE A 601 2.25 24.80 -12.04
CA PHE A 601 2.73 24.16 -13.26
C PHE A 601 2.86 25.15 -14.42
N ALA A 602 1.88 26.04 -14.62
CA ALA A 602 1.94 27.11 -15.61
C ALA A 602 3.09 28.09 -15.33
N GLN A 603 3.33 28.44 -14.06
CA GLN A 603 4.46 29.29 -13.69
C GLN A 603 5.80 28.60 -13.98
N HIS A 604 5.89 27.31 -13.69
CA HIS A 604 7.06 26.47 -14.00
C HIS A 604 7.37 26.49 -15.49
N ILE A 605 6.39 26.20 -16.36
CA ILE A 605 6.56 26.23 -17.82
C ILE A 605 6.98 27.62 -18.32
N ASN A 606 6.32 28.67 -17.85
CA ASN A 606 6.66 30.04 -18.24
C ASN A 606 8.09 30.41 -17.85
N SER A 607 8.60 29.92 -16.71
CA SER A 607 10.00 30.19 -16.32
C SER A 607 11.03 29.50 -17.22
N LEU A 608 10.64 28.43 -17.92
CA LEU A 608 11.51 27.66 -18.81
C LEU A 608 11.51 28.19 -20.25
N PHE A 609 10.33 28.60 -20.75
CA PHE A 609 10.14 28.90 -22.16
C PHE A 609 9.76 30.36 -22.46
N ALA A 610 9.60 31.22 -21.45
CA ALA A 610 9.38 32.64 -21.70
C ALA A 610 10.65 33.27 -22.32
N LYS A 611 10.47 33.81 -23.53
CA LYS A 611 11.37 34.82 -24.11
C LYS A 611 10.84 36.22 -23.83
#